data_AF-A0A6A4GRB2-F1
#
_entry.id   AF-A0A6A4GRB2-F1
#
_cell.length_a   1.000
_cell.length_b   1.000
_cell.length_c   1.000
_cell.angle_alpha   90.00
_cell.angle_beta   90.00
_cell.angle_gamma   90.00
#
_symmetry.space_group_name_H-M   'P 1'
#
loop_
_entity.id
_entity.type
_entity.pdbx_description
1 polymer ?
#
loop_
_entity_poly.entity_id
_entity_poly.type
_entity_poly.pdbx_seq_one_letter_code
_entity_poly.pdbx_strand_id
1 'polypeptide(L)'
;LLGYRNDSGELKVLTKSVFLNRCNQIWSEHGILRMTGHCFRIGGTTHYLIQGIAPDVMKMLGRWKSDAFLKYWRDLESLASIHLHRHHAQQSYSNRLQKSGTRHRYPPH
;
A
#
# COMPACT_ATOMS: atom_id res chain seq x y z
N LEU A 1 -11.18 15.58 0.62
CA LEU A 1 -11.97 15.37 1.87
C LEU A 1 -13.03 14.34 1.57
N LEU A 2 -13.26 13.38 2.48
CA LEU A 2 -14.34 12.39 2.36
C LEU A 2 -15.58 12.92 3.09
N GLY A 3 -16.77 12.51 2.64
CA GLY A 3 -18.04 12.90 3.23
C GLY A 3 -19.05 11.76 3.20
N TYR A 4 -20.10 11.89 4.01
CA TYR A 4 -21.21 10.96 4.08
C TYR A 4 -22.53 11.72 4.23
N ARG A 5 -23.65 11.08 3.88
CA ARG A 5 -24.99 11.60 4.20
C ARG A 5 -25.45 10.99 5.50
N ASN A 6 -25.92 11.82 6.42
CA ASN A 6 -26.55 11.35 7.65
C ASN A 6 -28.01 10.92 7.38
N ASP A 7 -28.70 10.48 8.42
CA ASP A 7 -30.08 9.98 8.32
C ASP A 7 -31.08 11.06 7.90
N SER A 8 -30.76 12.35 8.07
CA SER A 8 -31.55 13.48 7.55
C SER A 8 -31.21 13.86 6.11
N GLY A 9 -30.31 13.14 5.45
CA GLY A 9 -29.88 13.37 4.07
C GLY A 9 -28.83 14.49 3.90
N GLU A 10 -28.42 15.14 4.98
CA GLU A 10 -27.43 16.22 4.98
C GLU A 10 -26.02 15.69 4.70
N LEU A 11 -25.29 16.39 3.84
CA LEU A 11 -23.88 16.09 3.58
C LEU A 11 -23.01 16.55 4.75
N LYS A 12 -22.27 15.62 5.36
CA LYS A 12 -21.33 15.88 6.45
C LYS A 12 -19.91 15.46 6.07
N VAL A 13 -18.92 16.18 6.60
CA VAL A 13 -17.51 15.79 6.50
C VAL A 13 -17.27 14.54 7.35
N LEU A 14 -16.61 13.54 6.76
CA LEU A 14 -16.19 12.35 7.49
C LEU A 14 -14.90 12.65 8.26
N THR A 15 -15.05 12.95 9.55
CA THR A 15 -13.91 13.15 10.43
C THR A 15 -13.29 11.82 10.87
N LYS A 16 -12.04 11.87 11.34
CA LYS A 16 -11.35 10.70 11.91
C LYS A 16 -12.16 10.06 13.06
N SER A 17 -12.77 10.86 13.93
CA SER A 17 -13.53 10.35 15.06
C SER A 17 -14.80 9.62 14.61
N VAL A 18 -15.56 10.21 13.68
CA VAL A 18 -16.77 9.59 13.13
C VAL A 18 -16.45 8.26 12.46
N PHE A 19 -15.42 8.25 11.60
CA PHE A 19 -14.96 7.04 10.93
C PHE A 19 -14.54 5.95 11.91
N LEU A 20 -13.65 6.28 12.86
CA LEU A 20 -13.16 5.29 13.83
C LEU A 20 -14.26 4.79 14.77
N ASN A 21 -15.18 5.64 15.19
CA ASN A 21 -16.30 5.23 16.04
C ASN A 21 -17.21 4.25 15.30
N ARG A 22 -17.55 4.55 14.04
CA ARG A 22 -18.41 3.68 13.24
C ARG A 22 -17.77 2.31 13.00
N CYS A 23 -16.50 2.28 12.61
CA CYS A 23 -15.80 1.01 12.40
C CYS A 23 -15.67 0.21 13.69
N ASN A 24 -15.26 0.84 14.80
CA ASN A 24 -15.09 0.13 16.07
C ASN A 24 -16.41 -0.38 16.66
N GLN A 25 -17.53 0.30 16.41
CA GLN A 25 -18.86 -0.21 16.78
C GLN A 25 -19.12 -1.56 16.08
N ILE A 26 -19.03 -1.58 14.75
CA ILE A 26 -19.26 -2.78 13.93
C ILE A 26 -18.29 -3.90 14.32
N TRP A 27 -17.00 -3.57 14.51
CA TRP A 27 -15.98 -4.54 14.87
C TRP A 27 -16.18 -5.13 16.26
N SER A 28 -16.64 -4.34 17.23
CA SER A 28 -16.91 -4.82 18.58
C SER A 28 -18.04 -5.85 18.61
N GLU A 29 -19.06 -5.68 17.75
CA GLU A 29 -20.16 -6.65 17.58
C GLU A 29 -19.66 -8.00 17.06
N HIS A 30 -18.50 -8.03 16.40
CA HIS A 30 -17.86 -9.23 15.86
C HIS A 30 -16.68 -9.72 16.73
N GLY A 31 -16.52 -9.19 17.95
CA GLY A 31 -15.42 -9.58 18.84
C GLY A 31 -14.02 -9.13 18.38
N ILE A 32 -13.95 -8.20 17.41
CA ILE A 32 -12.68 -7.66 16.91
C ILE A 32 -12.22 -6.54 17.85
N LEU A 33 -10.92 -6.58 18.21
CA LEU A 33 -10.31 -5.59 19.10
C LEU A 33 -10.42 -4.16 18.55
N ARG A 34 -10.43 -3.19 19.46
CA ARG A 34 -10.46 -1.76 19.13
C ARG A 34 -9.27 -1.38 18.24
N MET A 35 -9.56 -0.85 17.07
CA MET A 35 -8.58 -0.32 16.13
C MET A 35 -8.45 1.19 16.29
N THR A 36 -7.21 1.65 16.34
CA THR A 36 -6.88 3.09 16.39
C THR A 36 -6.46 3.58 15.01
N GLY A 37 -6.42 4.91 14.82
CA GLY A 37 -5.85 5.49 13.60
C GLY A 37 -4.38 5.07 13.36
N HIS A 38 -3.64 4.68 14.40
CA HIS A 38 -2.29 4.15 14.27
C HIS A 38 -2.27 2.77 13.59
N CYS A 39 -3.24 1.91 13.92
CA CYS A 39 -3.41 0.60 13.29
C CYS A 39 -3.59 0.72 11.76
N PHE A 40 -4.33 1.73 11.31
CA PHE A 40 -4.49 2.01 9.87
C PHE A 40 -3.18 2.46 9.20
N ARG A 41 -2.33 3.22 9.89
CA ARG A 41 -1.00 3.60 9.33
C ARG A 41 -0.09 2.38 9.20
N ILE A 42 -0.15 1.46 10.17
CA ILE A 42 0.57 0.18 10.10
C ILE A 42 0.03 -0.65 8.94
N GLY A 43 -1.29 -0.88 8.90
CA GLY A 43 -1.91 -1.68 7.84
C GLY A 43 -1.70 -1.11 6.44
N GLY A 44 -1.81 0.21 6.27
CA GLY A 44 -1.54 0.88 5.00
C GLY A 44 -0.08 0.75 4.56
N THR A 45 0.87 0.86 5.50
CA THR A 45 2.30 0.58 5.25
C THR A 45 2.49 -0.83 4.74
N THR A 46 2.00 -1.83 5.48
CA THR A 46 2.12 -3.23 5.13
C THR A 46 1.49 -3.52 3.77
N HIS A 47 0.31 -2.97 3.49
CA HIS A 47 -0.37 -3.13 2.21
C HIS A 47 0.50 -2.64 1.03
N TYR A 48 1.07 -1.44 1.11
CA TYR A 48 1.91 -0.91 0.03
C TYR A 48 3.20 -1.73 -0.16
N LEU A 49 3.83 -2.19 0.91
CA LEU A 49 5.02 -3.04 0.82
C LEU A 49 4.69 -4.40 0.17
N ILE A 50 3.55 -5.00 0.53
CA ILE A 50 3.06 -6.22 -0.11
C ILE A 50 2.75 -5.99 -1.59
N GLN A 51 2.33 -4.79 -1.99
CA GLN A 51 2.16 -4.41 -3.40
C GLN A 51 3.49 -4.09 -4.11
N GLY A 52 4.62 -4.08 -3.39
CA GLY A 52 5.95 -3.90 -3.98
C GLY A 52 6.25 -2.45 -4.29
N ILE A 53 5.51 -1.53 -3.67
CA ILE A 53 5.82 -0.11 -3.71
C ILE A 53 7.14 0.09 -2.97
N ALA A 54 8.08 0.74 -3.64
CA ALA A 54 9.40 1.00 -3.10
C ALA A 54 9.31 1.85 -1.80
N PRO A 55 10.19 1.61 -0.82
CA PRO A 55 10.16 2.30 0.48
C PRO A 55 10.19 3.83 0.40
N ASP A 56 10.88 4.40 -0.57
CA ASP A 56 10.99 5.85 -0.82
C ASP A 56 9.66 6.45 -1.32
N VAL A 57 8.99 5.78 -2.25
CA VAL A 57 7.64 6.17 -2.72
C VAL A 57 6.65 6.11 -1.56
N MET A 58 6.71 5.04 -0.79
CA MET A 58 5.87 4.86 0.40
C MET A 58 6.16 5.94 1.45
N LYS A 59 7.43 6.31 1.66
CA LYS A 59 7.85 7.42 2.52
C LYS A 59 7.21 8.74 2.10
N MET A 60 7.17 9.01 0.79
CA MET A 60 6.48 10.18 0.22
C MET A 60 4.97 10.12 0.43
N LEU A 61 4.33 8.99 0.14
CA LEU A 61 2.88 8.80 0.30
C LEU A 61 2.44 9.02 1.76
N GLY A 62 3.23 8.54 2.72
CA GLY A 62 2.97 8.74 4.15
C GLY A 62 3.42 10.08 4.71
N ARG A 63 4.01 10.95 3.88
CA ARG A 63 4.55 12.28 4.23
C ARG A 63 5.55 12.22 5.39
N TRP A 64 6.36 11.16 5.43
CA TRP A 64 7.37 10.98 6.46
C TRP A 64 8.68 11.67 6.07
N LYS A 65 9.14 12.59 6.92
CA LYS A 65 10.45 13.24 6.74
C LYS A 65 11.61 12.31 7.13
N SER A 66 11.40 11.44 8.11
CA SER A 66 12.39 10.50 8.64
C SER A 66 12.00 9.05 8.38
N ASP A 67 12.88 8.12 8.74
CA ASP A 67 12.66 6.67 8.59
C ASP A 67 11.80 6.06 9.71
N ALA A 68 11.03 6.90 10.42
CA ALA A 68 10.09 6.45 11.44
C ALA A 68 9.04 5.46 10.90
N PHE A 69 8.81 5.45 9.58
CA PHE A 69 7.91 4.51 8.91
C PHE A 69 8.40 3.06 8.91
N LEU A 70 9.71 2.82 9.05
CA LEU A 70 10.27 1.47 9.14
C LEU A 70 9.73 0.71 10.37
N LYS A 71 9.35 1.42 11.43
CA LYS A 71 8.72 0.83 12.63
C LYS A 71 7.37 0.17 12.35
N TYR A 72 6.77 0.45 11.20
CA TYR A 72 5.50 -0.12 10.77
C TYR A 72 5.66 -1.38 9.93
N TRP A 73 6.90 -1.79 9.63
CA TRP A 73 7.15 -3.02 8.89
C TRP A 73 6.89 -4.21 9.81
N ARG A 74 5.98 -5.08 9.38
CA ARG A 74 5.62 -6.33 10.06
C ARG A 74 5.88 -7.46 9.08
N ASP A 75 6.33 -8.61 9.60
CA ASP A 75 6.63 -9.80 8.82
C ASP A 75 7.65 -9.56 7.69
N LEU A 76 8.91 -9.27 8.10
CA LEU A 76 10.00 -8.94 7.18
C LEU A 76 10.33 -10.08 6.21
N GLU A 77 10.14 -11.33 6.62
CA GLU A 77 10.44 -12.52 5.82
C GLU A 77 9.48 -12.64 4.62
N SER A 78 8.18 -12.49 4.85
CA SER A 78 7.18 -12.44 3.78
C SER A 78 7.44 -11.26 2.85
N LEU A 79 7.75 -10.08 3.41
CA LEU A 79 8.06 -8.89 2.62
C LEU A 79 9.30 -9.06 1.74
N ALA A 80 10.36 -9.69 2.27
CA ALA A 80 11.58 -9.98 1.53
C ALA A 80 11.31 -10.96 0.38
N SER A 81 10.56 -12.03 0.66
CA SER A 81 10.18 -13.03 -0.34
C SER A 81 9.39 -12.44 -1.50
N ILE A 82 8.39 -11.60 -1.18
CA ILE A 82 7.59 -10.88 -2.18
C ILE A 82 8.45 -9.96 -3.04
N HIS A 83 9.36 -9.20 -2.42
CA HIS A 83 10.23 -8.28 -3.15
C HIS A 83 11.22 -9.01 -4.05
N LEU A 84 11.84 -10.07 -3.54
CA LEU A 84 12.80 -10.87 -4.31
C LEU A 84 12.13 -11.51 -5.53
N HIS A 85 10.95 -12.09 -5.33
CA HIS A 85 10.15 -12.67 -6.42
C HIS A 85 9.83 -11.62 -7.50
N ARG A 86 9.36 -10.43 -7.12
CA ARG A 86 9.06 -9.35 -8.07
C ARG A 86 10.29 -8.87 -8.82
N HIS A 87 11.42 -8.70 -8.13
CA HIS A 87 12.66 -8.28 -8.73
C HIS A 87 13.12 -9.27 -9.82
N HIS A 88 13.07 -10.57 -9.54
CA HIS A 88 13.37 -11.61 -10.53
C HIS A 88 12.38 -11.60 -11.72
N ALA A 89 11.09 -11.38 -11.47
CA ALA A 89 10.08 -11.28 -12.52
C ALA A 89 10.33 -10.07 -13.44
N GLN A 90 10.66 -8.91 -12.87
CA GLN A 90 10.99 -7.68 -13.62
C GLN A 90 12.24 -7.86 -14.47
N GLN A 91 13.31 -8.43 -13.92
CA GLN A 91 14.53 -8.74 -14.67
C GLN A 91 14.24 -9.69 -15.84
N SER A 92 13.46 -10.74 -15.60
CA SER A 92 13.07 -11.70 -16.64
C SER A 92 12.24 -11.05 -17.75
N TYR A 93 11.37 -10.10 -17.42
CA TYR A 93 10.60 -9.33 -18.41
C TYR A 93 11.49 -8.41 -19.25
N SER A 94 12.35 -7.61 -18.60
CA SER A 94 13.29 -6.72 -19.30
C SER A 94 14.24 -7.48 -20.21
N ASN A 95 14.76 -8.63 -19.76
CA ASN A 95 15.62 -9.50 -20.56
C ASN A 95 14.89 -10.04 -21.80
N ARG A 96 13.59 -10.37 -21.69
CA ARG A 96 12.78 -10.79 -22.84
C ARG A 96 12.59 -9.66 -23.86
N LEU A 97 12.29 -8.45 -23.40
CA LEU A 97 12.14 -7.29 -24.29
C LEU A 97 13.45 -6.96 -25.05
N GLN A 98 14.59 -7.04 -24.37
CA GLN A 98 15.89 -6.83 -25.01
C GLN A 98 16.20 -7.89 -26.08
N LYS A 99 15.86 -9.16 -25.81
CA LYS A 99 16.01 -10.26 -26.78
C LYS A 99 15.06 -10.14 -27.97
N SER A 100 13.85 -9.59 -27.80
CA SER A 100 12.92 -9.35 -28.92
C SER A 100 13.32 -8.15 -29.77
N GLY A 101 13.85 -7.08 -29.15
CA GLY A 101 14.31 -5.88 -29.86
C GLY A 101 15.60 -6.08 -30.67
N THR A 102 16.43 -7.07 -30.32
CA THR A 102 17.67 -7.38 -31.05
C THR A 102 17.47 -8.21 -32.32
N ARG A 103 16.29 -8.82 -32.54
CA ARG A 103 15.99 -9.58 -33.76
C ARG A 103 15.60 -8.72 -34.98
N HIS A 104 15.39 -7.42 -34.82
CA HIS A 104 14.90 -6.54 -35.88
C HIS A 104 15.94 -5.48 -36.30
N ARG A 105 17.16 -5.91 -36.63
CA ARG A 105 18.15 -5.06 -37.30
C ARG A 105 18.33 -5.59 -38.73
N TYR A 106 17.65 -4.99 -39.70
CA TYR A 106 17.81 -5.34 -41.11
C TYR A 106 19.25 -5.04 -41.57
N PRO A 107 19.85 -5.87 -42.44
CA PRO A 107 21.20 -5.63 -42.94
C PRO A 107 21.22 -4.42 -43.89
N PRO A 108 22.32 -3.64 -43.91
CA PRO A 108 22.46 -2.52 -44.85
C PRO A 108 22.69 -3.04 -46.27
N HIS A 109 22.09 -2.35 -47.23
CA HIS A 109 22.25 -2.57 -48.67
C HIS A 109 23.59 -2.01 -49.15
#